data_AF-A0A661TBR6-F1
#
_entry.id   AF-A0A661TBR6-F1
#
_cell.length_a   1.000
_cell.length_b   1.000
_cell.length_c   1.000
_cell.angle_alpha   90.00
_cell.angle_beta   90.00
_cell.angle_gamma   90.00
#
_symmetry.space_group_name_H-M   'P 1'
#
loop_
_entity.id
_entity.type
_entity.pdbx_description
1 polymer ?
#
loop_
_entity_poly.entity_id
_entity_poly.type
_entity_poly.pdbx_seq_one_letter_code
_entity_poly.pdbx_strand_id
1 'polypeptide(L)'
;NDYGPVTAAIDLLREAGLGRKPVPGKKIVVIGGGNVAIDSARTALRLGCDDITVLYRRTRSEMPADEEEILQAGEEGIKFSFLTMPVEVLGSNGKISGLRCLKTRPGPEDGSGRRRPLPVDGSDYVIRADEVISAVGQRTNPEDLIALGKLTWSAHGTVKADSVSMTTSMDGVFAAGDLVTGPATVIEAVAGGKRAAKGIDRYLSGLPRLQMQDVPYRRSRQGVAVISARHKMNLQRPEMPLLDMDRRRRGFQQVELGYSEDLARREAARCLRCDICSRCGICVDVCRNQMGIDALMLGYLDSRDNGPTDFTLTSERCIGCGACAVNCPTGAMQIIDRGHERILSLCGTVMSRFPLEYCESCKTALQTAACRAYMDNRVKIADNQESCGSLCSACKREKAAGRIAERYFQSLGKEPTAGAVNDEWHHGPGPLFPGVCDEWLGNSRNG
;
A
#
# COMPACT_ATOMS: atom_id res chain seq x y z
N ASN A 1 -25.52 -38.60 -25.21
CA ASN A 1 -24.23 -38.47 -25.92
C ASN A 1 -23.52 -39.81 -25.90
N ASP A 2 -22.98 -40.22 -27.05
CA ASP A 2 -22.32 -41.51 -27.27
C ASP A 2 -20.87 -41.56 -26.74
N TYR A 3 -20.54 -40.73 -25.76
CA TYR A 3 -19.22 -40.58 -25.16
C TYR A 3 -19.31 -40.27 -23.67
N GLY A 4 -18.21 -40.53 -22.93
CA GLY A 4 -18.13 -40.33 -21.48
C GLY A 4 -18.38 -38.89 -21.04
N PRO A 5 -18.73 -38.68 -19.75
CA PRO A 5 -19.09 -37.37 -19.25
C PRO A 5 -17.90 -36.41 -19.26
N VAL A 6 -18.20 -35.12 -19.46
CA VAL A 6 -17.26 -34.03 -19.17
C VAL A 6 -17.04 -33.98 -17.66
N THR A 7 -15.79 -34.02 -17.24
CA THR A 7 -15.43 -34.00 -15.80
C THR A 7 -15.63 -32.59 -15.25
N ALA A 8 -16.31 -32.47 -14.11
CA ALA A 8 -16.36 -31.19 -13.39
C ALA A 8 -15.02 -30.97 -12.67
N ALA A 9 -14.45 -29.76 -12.80
CA ALA A 9 -13.19 -29.41 -12.13
C ALA A 9 -13.21 -29.69 -10.62
N ILE A 10 -14.35 -29.40 -9.97
CA ILE A 10 -14.50 -29.61 -8.53
C ILE A 10 -14.42 -31.08 -8.13
N ASP A 11 -14.86 -32.00 -8.99
CA ASP A 11 -14.83 -33.43 -8.70
C ASP A 11 -13.39 -33.96 -8.79
N LEU A 12 -12.67 -33.56 -9.84
CA LEU A 12 -11.23 -33.88 -9.98
C LEU A 12 -10.43 -33.38 -8.77
N LEU A 13 -10.62 -32.10 -8.42
CA LEU A 13 -9.92 -31.46 -7.31
C LEU A 13 -10.31 -32.08 -5.96
N ARG A 14 -11.58 -32.42 -5.77
CA ARG A 14 -12.06 -33.13 -4.57
C ARG A 14 -11.39 -34.48 -4.43
N GLU A 15 -11.43 -35.31 -5.47
CA GLU A 15 -10.85 -36.67 -5.41
C GLU A 15 -9.35 -36.60 -5.12
N ALA A 16 -8.61 -35.74 -5.84
CA ALA A 16 -7.19 -35.52 -5.59
C ALA A 16 -6.92 -35.01 -4.16
N GLY A 17 -7.73 -34.07 -3.66
CA GLY A 17 -7.63 -33.53 -2.30
C GLY A 17 -7.97 -34.55 -1.20
N LEU A 18 -8.82 -35.53 -1.50
CA LEU A 18 -9.12 -36.67 -0.62
C LEU A 18 -8.04 -37.77 -0.70
N GLY A 19 -6.96 -37.56 -1.46
CA GLY A 19 -5.86 -38.51 -1.63
C GLY A 19 -6.19 -39.69 -2.55
N ARG A 20 -7.39 -39.70 -3.14
CA ARG A 20 -7.77 -40.67 -4.18
C ARG A 20 -7.10 -40.16 -5.44
N LYS A 21 -6.17 -40.92 -6.03
CA LYS A 21 -5.41 -40.47 -7.21
C LYS A 21 -6.25 -40.70 -8.47
N PRO A 22 -7.04 -39.72 -8.97
CA PRO A 22 -7.78 -39.95 -10.19
C PRO A 22 -6.77 -40.03 -11.35
N VAL A 23 -7.10 -40.80 -12.38
CA VAL A 23 -6.24 -40.97 -13.55
C VAL A 23 -6.83 -40.12 -14.68
N PRO A 24 -6.36 -38.87 -14.88
CA PRO A 24 -6.84 -38.06 -15.98
C PRO A 24 -6.42 -38.65 -17.33
N GLY A 25 -7.11 -38.24 -18.39
CA GLY A 25 -6.72 -38.52 -19.76
C GLY A 25 -5.28 -38.08 -20.07
N LYS A 26 -4.69 -38.64 -21.12
CA LYS A 26 -3.31 -38.30 -21.53
C LYS A 26 -3.23 -36.92 -22.16
N LYS A 27 -4.30 -36.52 -22.85
CA LYS A 27 -4.49 -35.18 -23.41
C LYS A 27 -5.78 -34.59 -22.85
N ILE A 28 -5.69 -33.45 -22.18
CA ILE A 28 -6.86 -32.81 -21.59
C ILE A 28 -7.04 -31.37 -22.07
N VAL A 29 -8.30 -30.95 -22.12
CA VAL A 29 -8.67 -29.55 -22.29
C VAL A 29 -9.45 -29.07 -21.08
N VAL A 30 -8.96 -28.01 -20.43
CA VAL A 30 -9.63 -27.37 -19.29
C VAL A 30 -10.34 -26.11 -19.80
N ILE A 31 -11.67 -26.07 -19.66
CA ILE A 31 -12.48 -24.92 -20.08
C ILE A 31 -12.64 -23.96 -18.89
N GLY A 32 -12.05 -22.78 -18.98
CA GLY A 32 -12.15 -21.76 -17.93
C GLY A 32 -10.94 -20.85 -17.87
N GLY A 33 -10.99 -19.83 -17.02
CA GLY A 33 -9.83 -18.94 -16.82
C GLY A 33 -9.69 -18.34 -15.42
N GLY A 34 -10.45 -18.81 -14.44
CA GLY A 34 -10.20 -18.47 -13.03
C GLY A 34 -9.21 -19.44 -12.38
N ASN A 35 -8.90 -19.21 -11.10
CA ASN A 35 -7.95 -20.04 -10.35
C ASN A 35 -8.30 -21.54 -10.40
N VAL A 36 -9.59 -21.91 -10.32
CA VAL A 36 -10.05 -23.31 -10.46
C VAL A 36 -9.58 -23.98 -11.76
N ALA A 37 -9.49 -23.23 -12.86
CA ALA A 37 -9.00 -23.77 -14.13
C ALA A 37 -7.48 -24.04 -14.08
N ILE A 38 -6.73 -23.14 -13.45
CA ILE A 38 -5.29 -23.32 -13.23
C ILE A 38 -5.03 -24.47 -12.27
N ASP A 39 -5.76 -24.55 -11.16
CA ASP A 39 -5.67 -25.63 -10.18
C ASP A 39 -5.94 -26.99 -10.81
N SER A 40 -6.98 -27.07 -11.65
CA SER A 40 -7.33 -28.30 -12.37
C SER A 40 -6.22 -28.72 -13.33
N ALA A 41 -5.67 -27.76 -14.10
CA ALA A 41 -4.58 -28.02 -15.03
C ALA A 41 -3.30 -28.46 -14.31
N ARG A 42 -2.89 -27.75 -13.26
CA ARG A 42 -1.70 -28.06 -12.45
C ARG A 42 -1.86 -29.38 -11.69
N THR A 43 -3.07 -29.70 -11.23
CA THR A 43 -3.39 -30.98 -10.59
C THR A 43 -3.30 -32.13 -11.58
N ALA A 44 -3.91 -31.99 -12.76
CA ALA A 44 -3.86 -33.02 -13.80
C ALA A 44 -2.42 -33.30 -14.27
N LEU A 45 -1.57 -32.27 -14.37
CA LEU A 45 -0.15 -32.42 -14.65
C LEU A 45 0.54 -33.32 -13.61
N ARG A 46 0.31 -33.04 -12.32
CA ARG A 46 0.87 -33.80 -11.19
C ARG A 46 0.36 -35.24 -11.13
N LEU A 47 -0.80 -35.50 -11.71
CA LEU A 47 -1.39 -36.84 -11.84
C LEU A 47 -0.90 -37.60 -13.08
N GLY A 48 0.02 -37.03 -13.88
CA GLY A 48 0.67 -37.72 -15.00
C GLY A 48 0.00 -37.52 -16.36
N CYS A 49 -0.75 -36.42 -16.52
CA CYS A 49 -1.22 -35.97 -17.84
C CYS A 49 -0.05 -35.36 -18.64
N ASP A 50 0.02 -35.68 -19.94
CA ASP A 50 1.16 -35.34 -20.79
C ASP A 50 0.93 -34.04 -21.59
N ASP A 51 -0.31 -33.78 -22.04
CA ASP A 51 -0.67 -32.60 -22.81
C ASP A 51 -1.90 -31.90 -22.24
N ILE A 52 -1.72 -30.68 -21.75
CA ILE A 52 -2.76 -29.93 -21.04
C ILE A 52 -2.92 -28.58 -21.73
N THR A 53 -4.15 -28.29 -22.17
CA THR A 53 -4.49 -27.00 -22.74
C THR A 53 -5.61 -26.34 -21.93
N VAL A 54 -5.34 -25.16 -21.36
CA VAL A 54 -6.35 -24.30 -20.76
C VAL A 54 -6.95 -23.41 -21.84
N LEU A 55 -8.26 -23.52 -22.01
CA LEU A 55 -9.03 -22.80 -23.01
C LEU A 55 -9.76 -21.62 -22.36
N TYR A 56 -9.45 -20.41 -22.83
CA TYR A 56 -10.06 -19.20 -22.32
C TYR A 56 -10.62 -18.32 -23.46
N ARG A 57 -11.87 -17.87 -23.28
CA ARG A 57 -12.62 -17.13 -24.31
C ARG A 57 -12.24 -15.65 -24.46
N ARG A 58 -11.36 -15.13 -23.62
CA ARG A 58 -10.87 -13.74 -23.66
C ARG A 58 -9.35 -13.70 -23.74
N THR A 59 -8.79 -12.49 -23.70
CA THR A 59 -7.34 -12.28 -23.70
C THR A 59 -6.70 -12.70 -22.38
N ARG A 60 -5.36 -12.82 -22.37
CA ARG A 60 -4.59 -13.13 -21.16
C ARG A 60 -4.76 -12.07 -20.07
N SER A 61 -4.77 -10.79 -20.43
CA SER A 61 -4.92 -9.68 -19.46
C SER A 61 -6.31 -9.60 -18.83
N GLU A 62 -7.32 -10.23 -19.44
CA GLU A 62 -8.68 -10.32 -18.89
C GLU A 62 -8.91 -11.59 -18.07
N MET A 63 -7.91 -12.46 -17.97
CA MET A 63 -8.00 -13.73 -17.25
C MET A 63 -8.15 -13.47 -15.75
N PRO A 64 -9.20 -14.00 -15.08
CA PRO A 64 -9.42 -13.75 -13.65
C PRO A 64 -8.42 -14.44 -12.72
N ALA A 65 -7.66 -15.42 -13.22
CA ALA A 65 -6.65 -16.10 -12.42
C ALA A 65 -5.48 -15.17 -12.09
N ASP A 66 -4.84 -15.41 -10.96
CA ASP A 66 -3.69 -14.61 -10.52
C ASP A 66 -2.54 -14.71 -11.55
N GLU A 67 -1.90 -13.58 -11.85
CA GLU A 67 -0.89 -13.52 -12.91
C GLU A 67 0.30 -14.45 -12.64
N GLU A 68 0.71 -14.53 -11.38
CA GLU A 68 1.79 -15.42 -10.91
C GLU A 68 1.42 -16.90 -11.15
N GLU A 69 0.16 -17.29 -10.93
CA GLU A 69 -0.33 -18.65 -11.18
C GLU A 69 -0.36 -19.00 -12.67
N ILE A 70 -0.76 -18.06 -13.53
CA ILE A 70 -0.74 -18.23 -15.00
C ILE A 70 0.70 -18.42 -15.50
N LEU A 71 1.63 -17.60 -15.00
CA LEU A 71 3.06 -17.69 -15.34
C LEU A 71 3.63 -19.04 -14.93
N GLN A 72 3.45 -19.41 -13.66
CA GLN A 72 3.93 -20.67 -13.11
C GLN A 72 3.35 -21.90 -13.82
N ALA A 73 2.07 -21.87 -14.19
CA ALA A 73 1.45 -22.95 -14.98
C ALA A 73 2.10 -23.08 -16.36
N GLY A 74 2.40 -21.96 -17.01
CA GLY A 74 3.12 -21.93 -18.29
C GLY A 74 4.53 -22.51 -18.19
N GLU A 75 5.28 -22.16 -17.15
CA GLU A 75 6.61 -22.73 -16.86
C GLU A 75 6.54 -24.25 -16.68
N GLU A 76 5.47 -24.76 -16.04
CA GLU A 76 5.23 -26.19 -15.82
C GLU A 76 4.87 -26.95 -17.11
N GLY A 77 4.68 -26.24 -18.23
CA GLY A 77 4.39 -26.80 -19.55
C GLY A 77 2.91 -26.81 -19.93
N ILE A 78 2.04 -26.16 -19.15
CA ILE A 78 0.62 -26.03 -19.47
C ILE A 78 0.46 -25.02 -20.62
N LYS A 79 -0.29 -25.42 -21.65
CA LYS A 79 -0.55 -24.57 -22.83
C LYS A 79 -1.80 -23.74 -22.59
N PHE A 80 -1.83 -22.54 -23.16
CA PHE A 80 -2.99 -21.66 -23.12
C PHE A 80 -3.52 -21.38 -24.51
N SER A 81 -4.82 -21.60 -24.71
CA SER A 81 -5.56 -21.20 -25.90
C SER A 81 -6.49 -20.04 -25.54
N PHE A 82 -5.95 -18.82 -25.62
CA PHE A 82 -6.72 -17.60 -25.45
C PHE A 82 -7.64 -17.34 -26.64
N LEU A 83 -8.60 -16.41 -26.46
CA LEU A 83 -9.56 -16.01 -27.51
C LEU A 83 -10.21 -17.22 -28.20
N THR A 84 -10.58 -18.22 -27.40
CA THR A 84 -11.11 -19.49 -27.88
C THR A 84 -12.35 -19.86 -27.09
N MET A 85 -13.43 -20.24 -27.76
CA MET A 85 -14.69 -20.64 -27.14
C MET A 85 -15.02 -22.09 -27.54
N PRO A 86 -15.45 -22.95 -26.60
CA PRO A 86 -15.89 -24.30 -26.94
C PRO A 86 -17.26 -24.24 -27.64
N VAL A 87 -17.44 -25.09 -28.66
CA VAL A 87 -18.69 -25.21 -29.42
C VAL A 87 -19.33 -26.57 -29.16
N GLU A 88 -18.55 -27.65 -29.28
CA GLU A 88 -19.06 -29.01 -29.19
C GLU A 88 -17.98 -29.99 -28.70
N VAL A 89 -18.35 -30.90 -27.80
CA VAL A 89 -17.49 -32.03 -27.41
C VAL A 89 -17.65 -33.15 -28.44
N LEU A 90 -16.53 -33.63 -28.97
CA LEU A 90 -16.48 -34.68 -29.97
C LEU A 90 -16.09 -35.99 -29.32
N GLY A 91 -16.79 -37.07 -29.64
CA GLY A 91 -16.49 -38.40 -29.12
C GLY A 91 -17.31 -39.49 -29.78
N SER A 92 -16.91 -40.74 -29.58
CA SER A 92 -17.62 -41.94 -30.04
C SER A 92 -17.30 -43.12 -29.11
N ASN A 93 -18.17 -44.13 -29.08
CA ASN A 93 -17.96 -45.38 -28.33
C ASN A 93 -17.59 -45.18 -26.85
N GLY A 94 -18.24 -44.22 -26.17
CA GLY A 94 -17.98 -43.94 -24.76
C GLY A 94 -16.73 -43.09 -24.50
N LYS A 95 -16.00 -42.64 -25.52
CA LYS A 95 -14.72 -41.90 -25.37
C LYS A 95 -14.75 -40.54 -26.05
N ILE A 96 -14.22 -39.53 -25.38
CA ILE A 96 -13.97 -38.20 -25.96
C ILE A 96 -12.76 -38.30 -26.89
N SER A 97 -12.85 -37.65 -28.05
CA SER A 97 -11.76 -37.56 -29.04
C SER A 97 -11.26 -36.12 -29.26
N GLY A 98 -12.03 -35.12 -28.80
CA GLY A 98 -11.61 -33.72 -28.84
C GLY A 98 -12.73 -32.73 -28.56
N LEU A 99 -12.40 -31.46 -28.72
CA LEU A 99 -13.28 -30.32 -28.49
C LEU A 99 -13.26 -29.42 -29.73
N ARG A 100 -14.42 -29.28 -30.39
CA ARG A 100 -14.60 -28.28 -31.45
C ARG A 100 -14.68 -26.91 -30.81
N CYS A 101 -13.87 -26.00 -31.30
CA CYS A 101 -13.69 -24.66 -30.77
C CYS A 101 -13.79 -23.63 -31.90
N LEU A 102 -14.12 -22.40 -31.52
CA LEU A 102 -14.15 -21.24 -32.40
C LEU A 102 -13.25 -20.15 -31.82
N LYS A 103 -12.61 -19.34 -32.67
CA LYS A 103 -11.91 -18.14 -32.22
C LYS A 103 -12.90 -17.04 -31.84
N THR A 104 -12.49 -16.22 -30.87
CA THR A 104 -13.23 -15.04 -30.43
C THR A 104 -12.41 -13.77 -30.63
N ARG A 105 -13.07 -12.62 -30.71
CA ARG A 105 -12.45 -11.29 -30.67
C ARG A 105 -13.09 -10.45 -29.56
N PRO A 106 -12.36 -9.48 -28.97
CA PRO A 106 -12.93 -8.56 -27.99
C PRO A 106 -14.02 -7.69 -28.64
N GLY A 107 -15.23 -7.75 -28.09
CA GLY A 107 -16.35 -6.88 -28.43
C GLY A 107 -16.46 -5.68 -27.48
N PRO A 108 -17.63 -5.02 -27.40
CA PRO A 108 -17.85 -3.91 -26.49
C PRO A 108 -17.72 -4.34 -25.03
N GLU A 109 -17.35 -3.39 -24.18
CA GLU A 109 -17.30 -3.55 -22.73
C GLU A 109 -18.72 -3.70 -22.16
N ASP A 110 -18.88 -4.63 -21.23
CA ASP A 110 -20.09 -4.78 -20.45
C ASP A 110 -20.10 -3.85 -19.23
N GLY A 111 -21.22 -3.81 -18.49
CA GLY A 111 -21.35 -2.97 -17.29
C GLY A 111 -20.39 -3.33 -16.14
N SER A 112 -19.62 -4.41 -16.26
CA SER A 112 -18.54 -4.76 -15.32
C SER A 112 -17.14 -4.31 -15.79
N GLY A 113 -17.07 -3.61 -16.92
CA GLY A 113 -15.82 -3.20 -17.56
C GLY A 113 -15.13 -4.32 -18.36
N ARG A 114 -15.78 -5.47 -18.55
CA ARG A 114 -15.19 -6.63 -19.27
C ARG A 114 -15.67 -6.67 -20.70
N ARG A 115 -14.81 -7.01 -21.66
CA ARG A 115 -15.24 -7.10 -23.06
C ARG A 115 -16.03 -8.38 -23.31
N ARG A 116 -17.12 -8.26 -24.06
CA ARG A 116 -17.89 -9.43 -24.50
C ARG A 116 -17.10 -10.17 -25.59
N PRO A 117 -16.85 -11.48 -25.45
CA PRO A 117 -16.20 -12.24 -26.51
C PRO A 117 -17.18 -12.44 -27.67
N LEU A 118 -16.80 -11.98 -28.87
CA LEU A 118 -17.59 -12.16 -30.09
C LEU A 118 -17.01 -13.31 -30.92
N PRO A 119 -17.84 -14.28 -31.34
CA PRO A 119 -17.46 -15.31 -32.31
C PRO A 119 -16.82 -14.72 -33.57
N VAL A 120 -15.81 -15.43 -34.11
CA VAL A 120 -15.28 -15.18 -35.45
C VAL A 120 -15.76 -16.30 -36.36
N ASP A 121 -16.72 -16.02 -37.24
CA ASP A 121 -17.32 -17.02 -38.11
C ASP A 121 -16.27 -17.66 -39.05
N GLY A 122 -16.40 -18.97 -39.29
CA GLY A 122 -15.47 -19.73 -40.15
C GLY A 122 -14.10 -20.00 -39.53
N SER A 123 -13.91 -19.71 -38.23
CA SER A 123 -12.66 -19.97 -37.50
C SER A 123 -12.67 -21.28 -36.71
N ASP A 124 -13.57 -22.21 -37.06
CA ASP A 124 -13.74 -23.48 -36.37
C ASP A 124 -12.51 -24.39 -36.49
N TYR A 125 -12.10 -24.98 -35.38
CA TYR A 125 -11.02 -25.95 -35.34
C TYR A 125 -11.23 -26.95 -34.20
N VAL A 126 -10.51 -28.07 -34.24
CA VAL A 126 -10.63 -29.14 -33.24
C VAL A 126 -9.34 -29.24 -32.44
N ILE A 127 -9.47 -29.18 -31.11
CA ILE A 127 -8.40 -29.52 -30.19
C ILE A 127 -8.59 -30.99 -29.81
N ARG A 128 -7.61 -31.84 -30.12
CA ARG A 128 -7.66 -33.27 -29.74
C ARG A 128 -7.47 -33.42 -28.24
N ALA A 129 -8.35 -34.18 -27.60
CA ALA A 129 -8.35 -34.42 -26.17
C ALA A 129 -9.02 -35.76 -25.86
N ASP A 130 -8.52 -36.45 -24.86
CA ASP A 130 -9.10 -37.69 -24.33
C ASP A 130 -10.10 -37.38 -23.19
N GLU A 131 -9.98 -36.19 -22.59
CA GLU A 131 -10.85 -35.71 -21.52
C GLU A 131 -11.04 -34.20 -21.61
N VAL A 132 -12.24 -33.74 -21.26
CA VAL A 132 -12.56 -32.31 -21.13
C VAL A 132 -12.96 -32.04 -19.69
N ILE A 133 -12.35 -31.03 -19.08
CA ILE A 133 -12.63 -30.58 -17.72
C ILE A 133 -13.33 -29.23 -17.78
N SER A 134 -14.49 -29.12 -17.13
CA SER A 134 -15.25 -27.87 -17.06
C SER A 134 -14.98 -27.11 -15.75
N ALA A 135 -14.45 -25.89 -15.87
CA ALA A 135 -14.13 -24.96 -14.78
C ALA A 135 -14.84 -23.60 -14.98
N VAL A 136 -16.13 -23.62 -15.37
CA VAL A 136 -16.91 -22.44 -15.77
C VAL A 136 -17.54 -21.64 -14.62
N GLY A 137 -17.23 -21.98 -13.37
CA GLY A 137 -17.69 -21.27 -12.16
C GLY A 137 -18.76 -22.02 -11.38
N GLN A 138 -19.26 -21.37 -10.33
CA GLN A 138 -20.23 -21.92 -9.39
C GLN A 138 -21.43 -20.99 -9.25
N ARG A 139 -22.58 -21.56 -8.88
CA ARG A 139 -23.81 -20.83 -8.58
C ARG A 139 -24.43 -21.41 -7.32
N THR A 140 -25.13 -20.56 -6.57
CA THR A 140 -25.94 -20.99 -5.44
C THR A 140 -27.04 -21.95 -5.92
N ASN A 141 -27.26 -23.05 -5.21
CA ASN A 141 -28.49 -23.82 -5.33
C ASN A 141 -29.52 -23.28 -4.31
N PRO A 142 -30.60 -22.61 -4.76
CA PRO A 142 -31.55 -21.99 -3.85
C PRO A 142 -32.69 -22.92 -3.40
N GLU A 143 -32.80 -24.14 -3.94
CA GLU A 143 -33.96 -25.03 -3.77
C GLU A 143 -34.40 -25.20 -2.31
N ASP A 144 -33.46 -25.57 -1.42
CA ASP A 144 -33.74 -25.79 0.00
C ASP A 144 -34.08 -24.50 0.77
N LEU A 145 -33.60 -23.35 0.28
CA LEU A 145 -33.73 -22.06 0.96
C LEU A 145 -34.97 -21.28 0.50
N ILE A 146 -35.45 -21.51 -0.72
CA ILE A 146 -36.70 -20.93 -1.23
C ILE A 146 -37.89 -21.40 -0.39
N ALA A 147 -37.85 -22.64 0.11
CA ALA A 147 -38.88 -23.20 0.98
C ALA A 147 -39.10 -22.37 2.27
N LEU A 148 -38.11 -21.57 2.70
CA LEU A 148 -38.25 -20.69 3.86
C LEU A 148 -39.15 -19.46 3.58
N GLY A 149 -39.42 -19.13 2.31
CA GLY A 149 -40.41 -18.14 1.85
C GLY A 149 -40.19 -16.67 2.22
N LYS A 150 -39.28 -16.37 3.16
CA LYS A 150 -39.07 -15.03 3.76
C LYS A 150 -37.72 -14.39 3.43
N LEU A 151 -36.88 -15.08 2.66
CA LEU A 151 -35.57 -14.58 2.27
C LEU A 151 -35.67 -13.73 0.99
N THR A 152 -35.02 -12.57 1.01
CA THR A 152 -34.88 -11.73 -0.17
C THR A 152 -33.64 -12.13 -0.95
N TRP A 153 -33.77 -12.27 -2.26
CA TRP A 153 -32.70 -12.69 -3.15
C TRP A 153 -32.19 -11.53 -4.01
N SER A 154 -30.92 -11.56 -4.37
CA SER A 154 -30.29 -10.66 -5.34
C SER A 154 -30.61 -11.11 -6.77
N ALA A 155 -30.39 -10.21 -7.74
CA ALA A 155 -30.51 -10.55 -9.16
C ALA A 155 -29.51 -11.66 -9.60
N HIS A 156 -28.46 -11.90 -8.82
CA HIS A 156 -27.44 -12.91 -9.08
C HIS A 156 -27.74 -14.25 -8.39
N GLY A 157 -28.91 -14.41 -7.76
CA GLY A 157 -29.30 -15.64 -7.07
C GLY A 157 -28.59 -15.86 -5.74
N THR A 158 -28.11 -14.79 -5.09
CA THR A 158 -27.56 -14.82 -3.72
C THR A 158 -28.56 -14.27 -2.71
N VAL A 159 -28.45 -14.65 -1.44
CA VAL A 159 -29.28 -14.10 -0.36
C VAL A 159 -28.84 -12.67 -0.05
N LYS A 160 -29.79 -11.73 0.03
CA LYS A 160 -29.50 -10.37 0.51
C LYS A 160 -29.33 -10.39 2.02
N ALA A 161 -28.16 -9.95 2.48
CA ALA A 161 -27.86 -9.73 3.88
C ALA A 161 -27.21 -8.35 4.07
N ASP A 162 -27.42 -7.76 5.24
CA ASP A 162 -26.74 -6.52 5.64
C ASP A 162 -25.22 -6.74 5.70
N SER A 163 -24.44 -5.83 5.11
CA SER A 163 -23.00 -6.01 4.93
C SER A 163 -22.18 -5.92 6.22
N VAL A 164 -22.77 -5.46 7.33
CA VAL A 164 -22.07 -5.29 8.61
C VAL A 164 -22.52 -6.35 9.61
N SER A 165 -23.82 -6.43 9.83
CA SER A 165 -24.47 -7.29 10.82
C SER A 165 -24.80 -8.69 10.28
N MET A 166 -24.74 -8.89 8.95
CA MET A 166 -25.10 -10.13 8.25
C MET A 166 -26.58 -10.55 8.42
N THR A 167 -27.46 -9.64 8.88
CA THR A 167 -28.89 -9.92 9.03
C THR A 167 -29.57 -10.05 7.67
N THR A 168 -30.48 -11.01 7.52
CA THR A 168 -31.32 -11.15 6.32
C THR A 168 -32.64 -10.39 6.45
N SER A 169 -33.53 -10.53 5.47
CA SER A 169 -34.91 -10.01 5.56
C SER A 169 -35.79 -10.76 6.58
N MET A 170 -35.33 -11.90 7.08
CA MET A 170 -36.05 -12.68 8.09
C MET A 170 -35.40 -12.44 9.47
N ASP A 171 -36.23 -12.05 10.44
CA ASP A 171 -35.76 -11.76 11.79
C ASP A 171 -35.13 -13.01 12.44
N GLY A 172 -34.05 -12.81 13.18
CA GLY A 172 -33.25 -13.88 13.78
C GLY A 172 -32.43 -14.73 12.80
N VAL A 173 -32.49 -14.47 11.48
CA VAL A 173 -31.76 -15.24 10.47
C VAL A 173 -30.63 -14.41 9.85
N PHE A 174 -29.44 -15.00 9.83
CA PHE A 174 -28.20 -14.41 9.34
C PHE A 174 -27.62 -15.25 8.20
N ALA A 175 -26.96 -14.60 7.26
CA ALA A 175 -26.30 -15.28 6.13
C ALA A 175 -24.93 -14.66 5.87
N ALA A 176 -23.95 -15.49 5.51
CA ALA A 176 -22.58 -15.08 5.22
C ALA A 176 -21.91 -16.01 4.20
N GLY A 177 -20.75 -15.59 3.69
CA GLY A 177 -19.99 -16.33 2.68
C GLY A 177 -20.61 -16.23 1.29
N ASP A 178 -20.27 -17.20 0.44
CA ASP A 178 -20.61 -17.17 -0.98
C ASP A 178 -22.12 -17.19 -1.26
N LEU A 179 -22.93 -17.67 -0.31
CA LEU A 179 -24.39 -17.56 -0.37
C LEU A 179 -24.87 -16.11 -0.43
N VAL A 180 -24.09 -15.16 0.08
CA VAL A 180 -24.38 -13.72 0.09
C VAL A 180 -23.56 -12.98 -0.96
N THR A 181 -22.24 -13.17 -0.97
CA THR A 181 -21.30 -12.43 -1.83
C THR A 181 -21.23 -12.98 -3.26
N GLY A 182 -21.65 -14.23 -3.48
CA GLY A 182 -21.24 -15.01 -4.63
C GLY A 182 -19.82 -15.56 -4.45
N PRO A 183 -19.27 -16.24 -5.47
CA PRO A 183 -17.93 -16.84 -5.40
C PRO A 183 -16.87 -15.79 -5.05
N ALA A 184 -16.37 -15.85 -3.82
CA ALA A 184 -15.44 -14.89 -3.24
C ALA A 184 -14.17 -15.63 -2.75
N THR A 185 -13.24 -14.90 -2.14
CA THR A 185 -12.08 -15.54 -1.51
C THR A 185 -12.49 -16.23 -0.20
N VAL A 186 -11.77 -17.28 0.18
CA VAL A 186 -11.97 -17.97 1.47
C VAL A 186 -11.90 -16.99 2.65
N ILE A 187 -11.02 -15.99 2.57
CA ILE A 187 -10.84 -14.99 3.62
C ILE A 187 -12.08 -14.11 3.77
N GLU A 188 -12.73 -13.73 2.66
CA GLU A 188 -13.98 -12.97 2.70
C GLU A 188 -15.12 -13.78 3.31
N ALA A 189 -15.20 -15.07 2.97
CA ALA A 189 -16.18 -15.98 3.58
C ALA A 189 -15.96 -16.13 5.09
N VAL A 190 -14.71 -16.31 5.53
CA VAL A 190 -14.34 -16.36 6.96
C VAL A 190 -14.67 -15.04 7.66
N ALA A 191 -14.39 -13.90 7.02
CA ALA A 191 -14.70 -12.58 7.56
C ALA A 191 -16.22 -12.37 7.71
N GLY A 192 -17.00 -12.78 6.69
CA GLY A 192 -18.46 -12.83 6.75
C GLY A 192 -18.95 -13.69 7.92
N GLY A 193 -18.44 -14.91 8.06
CA GLY A 193 -18.79 -15.82 9.15
C GLY A 193 -18.52 -15.22 10.54
N LYS A 194 -17.37 -14.56 10.72
CA LYS A 194 -17.05 -13.84 11.97
C LYS A 194 -18.02 -12.70 12.27
N ARG A 195 -18.47 -11.97 11.24
CA ARG A 195 -19.49 -10.91 11.39
C ARG A 195 -20.85 -11.51 11.75
N ALA A 196 -21.26 -12.59 11.10
CA ALA A 196 -22.51 -13.28 11.38
C ALA A 196 -22.54 -13.84 12.81
N ALA A 197 -21.45 -14.47 13.26
CA ALA A 197 -21.34 -14.97 14.64
C ALA A 197 -21.52 -13.86 15.67
N LYS A 198 -20.87 -12.69 15.48
CA LYS A 198 -21.07 -11.52 16.35
C LYS A 198 -22.49 -10.97 16.25
N GLY A 199 -23.11 -11.02 15.07
CA GLY A 199 -24.49 -10.56 14.85
C GLY A 199 -25.49 -11.42 15.61
N ILE A 200 -25.33 -12.75 15.54
CA ILE A 200 -26.11 -13.73 16.27
C ILE A 200 -25.95 -13.53 17.78
N ASP A 201 -24.72 -13.43 18.28
CA ASP A 201 -24.42 -13.22 19.69
C ASP A 201 -25.13 -11.97 20.26
N ARG A 202 -25.07 -10.85 19.52
CA ARG A 202 -25.73 -9.61 19.93
C ARG A 202 -27.25 -9.71 19.87
N TYR A 203 -27.80 -10.36 18.85
CA TYR A 203 -29.25 -10.61 18.74
C TYR A 203 -29.77 -11.44 19.91
N LEU A 204 -29.09 -12.55 20.23
CA LEU A 204 -29.45 -13.40 21.37
C LEU A 204 -29.28 -12.71 22.73
N SER A 205 -28.31 -11.80 22.83
CA SER A 205 -28.04 -11.02 24.05
C SER A 205 -28.91 -9.77 24.20
N GLY A 206 -29.82 -9.48 23.26
CA GLY A 206 -30.61 -8.24 23.25
C GLY A 206 -29.77 -6.97 23.10
N LEU A 207 -28.55 -7.09 22.57
CA LEU A 207 -27.63 -5.97 22.36
C LEU A 207 -27.94 -5.25 21.02
N PRO A 208 -27.62 -3.96 20.90
CA PRO A 208 -27.81 -3.21 19.65
C PRO A 208 -27.12 -3.88 18.46
N ARG A 209 -27.59 -3.69 17.23
CA ARG A 209 -26.97 -4.28 16.03
C ARG A 209 -25.50 -3.85 15.87
N LEU A 210 -24.70 -4.71 15.23
CA LEU A 210 -23.33 -4.34 14.84
C LEU A 210 -23.36 -3.13 13.93
N GLN A 211 -22.51 -2.16 14.26
CA GLN A 211 -22.20 -1.03 13.39
C GLN A 211 -20.78 -1.21 12.85
N MET A 212 -20.57 -0.68 11.65
CA MET A 212 -19.25 -0.69 11.04
C MET A 212 -18.34 0.18 11.91
N GLN A 213 -17.16 -0.32 12.24
CA GLN A 213 -16.17 0.53 12.90
C GLN A 213 -15.57 1.45 11.83
N ASP A 214 -15.65 2.76 12.05
CA ASP A 214 -15.14 3.75 11.11
C ASP A 214 -13.62 3.70 10.94
N VAL A 215 -12.90 3.14 11.93
CA VAL A 215 -11.44 3.09 11.93
C VAL A 215 -10.94 1.72 12.40
N PRO A 216 -10.02 1.06 11.66
CA PRO A 216 -9.37 -0.15 12.15
C PRO A 216 -8.64 0.12 13.47
N TYR A 217 -8.80 -0.79 14.44
CA TYR A 217 -8.08 -0.72 15.71
C TYR A 217 -6.56 -0.76 15.46
N ARG A 218 -5.86 0.33 15.82
CA ARG A 218 -4.42 0.43 15.66
C ARG A 218 -3.74 -0.51 16.64
N ARG A 219 -3.06 -1.54 16.13
CA ARG A 219 -2.20 -2.42 16.93
C ARG A 219 -1.03 -1.61 17.54
N SER A 220 -0.29 -2.24 18.46
CA SER A 220 0.91 -1.65 19.10
C SER A 220 1.84 -0.99 18.09
N ARG A 221 2.31 0.23 18.38
CA ARG A 221 3.32 0.91 17.56
C ARG A 221 4.63 0.15 17.67
N GLN A 222 5.11 -0.37 16.54
CA GLN A 222 6.43 -0.97 16.44
C GLN A 222 7.49 0.10 16.24
N GLY A 223 8.69 -0.15 16.80
CA GLY A 223 9.86 0.70 16.64
C GLY A 223 10.21 0.91 15.16
N VAL A 224 10.91 2.00 14.88
CA VAL A 224 11.34 2.33 13.51
C VAL A 224 12.74 1.79 13.29
N ALA A 225 12.90 0.92 12.29
CA ALA A 225 14.22 0.46 11.88
C ALA A 225 15.01 1.62 11.27
N VAL A 226 16.23 1.83 11.77
CA VAL A 226 17.12 2.88 11.26
C VAL A 226 17.94 2.31 10.11
N ILE A 227 17.82 2.91 8.93
CA ILE A 227 18.50 2.49 7.70
C ILE A 227 19.02 3.71 6.96
N SER A 228 20.16 3.61 6.27
CA SER A 228 20.65 4.72 5.45
C SER A 228 19.86 4.85 4.15
N ALA A 229 19.77 6.06 3.60
CA ALA A 229 19.18 6.32 2.29
C ALA A 229 19.78 5.41 1.20
N ARG A 230 21.11 5.29 1.15
CA ARG A 230 21.80 4.44 0.17
C ARG A 230 21.42 2.96 0.29
N HIS A 231 21.37 2.43 1.52
CA HIS A 231 20.91 1.06 1.73
C HIS A 231 19.45 0.93 1.28
N LYS A 232 18.57 1.85 1.70
CA LYS A 232 17.15 1.85 1.31
C LYS A 232 16.93 1.82 -0.21
N MET A 233 17.68 2.64 -0.95
CA MET A 233 17.59 2.75 -2.41
C MET A 233 18.17 1.54 -3.15
N ASN A 234 19.14 0.83 -2.55
CA ASN A 234 19.75 -0.35 -3.15
C ASN A 234 18.96 -1.65 -2.88
N LEU A 235 17.95 -1.64 -2.00
CA LEU A 235 17.17 -2.83 -1.67
C LEU A 235 16.23 -3.23 -2.82
N GLN A 236 16.48 -4.40 -3.39
CA GLN A 236 15.60 -5.03 -4.36
C GLN A 236 14.55 -5.90 -3.67
N ARG A 237 13.41 -6.10 -4.34
CA ARG A 237 12.37 -7.02 -3.85
C ARG A 237 12.98 -8.42 -3.89
N PRO A 238 13.08 -9.13 -2.76
CA PRO A 238 13.49 -10.52 -2.80
C PRO A 238 12.50 -11.34 -3.65
N GLU A 239 13.01 -12.26 -4.45
CA GLU A 239 12.18 -13.23 -5.14
C GLU A 239 11.77 -14.34 -4.17
N MET A 240 10.54 -14.86 -4.32
CA MET A 240 10.06 -15.99 -3.53
C MET A 240 10.82 -17.25 -3.95
N PRO A 241 11.55 -17.92 -3.05
CA PRO A 241 12.17 -19.20 -3.38
C PRO A 241 11.09 -20.21 -3.75
N LEU A 242 11.24 -20.82 -4.93
CA LEU A 242 10.32 -21.82 -5.44
C LEU A 242 10.98 -23.20 -5.43
N LEU A 243 10.16 -24.23 -5.28
CA LEU A 243 10.54 -25.61 -5.53
C LEU A 243 11.01 -25.78 -6.99
N ASP A 244 11.97 -26.67 -7.24
CA ASP A 244 12.44 -26.92 -8.60
C ASP A 244 11.32 -27.45 -9.51
N MET A 245 11.43 -27.13 -10.81
CA MET A 245 10.43 -27.47 -11.84
C MET A 245 10.10 -28.96 -11.87
N ASP A 246 11.11 -29.79 -11.66
CA ASP A 246 11.03 -31.23 -11.75
C ASP A 246 10.16 -31.82 -10.63
N ARG A 247 10.30 -31.30 -9.41
CA ARG A 247 9.43 -31.64 -8.28
C ARG A 247 8.06 -30.98 -8.38
N ARG A 248 7.98 -29.71 -8.85
CA ARG A 248 6.71 -28.99 -9.06
C ARG A 248 5.74 -29.80 -9.92
N ARG A 249 6.24 -30.41 -11.01
CA ARG A 249 5.42 -31.17 -11.97
C ARG A 249 4.98 -32.56 -11.48
N ARG A 250 5.62 -33.11 -10.43
CA ARG A 250 5.46 -34.52 -10.03
C ARG A 250 4.79 -34.71 -8.66
N GLY A 251 4.40 -33.65 -7.97
CA GLY A 251 3.79 -33.78 -6.64
C GLY A 251 3.07 -32.54 -6.13
N PHE A 252 2.46 -32.71 -4.95
CA PHE A 252 1.66 -31.70 -4.25
C PHE A 252 2.44 -31.06 -3.08
N GLN A 253 3.76 -31.03 -3.17
CA GLN A 253 4.59 -30.33 -2.18
C GLN A 253 4.39 -28.83 -2.31
N GLN A 254 4.52 -28.10 -1.19
CA GLN A 254 4.48 -26.65 -1.19
C GLN A 254 5.52 -26.08 -2.18
N VAL A 255 5.06 -25.25 -3.11
CA VAL A 255 5.88 -24.69 -4.18
C VAL A 255 6.61 -23.44 -3.71
N GLU A 256 5.89 -22.51 -3.08
CA GLU A 256 6.47 -21.31 -2.46
C GLU A 256 7.11 -21.67 -1.12
N LEU A 257 8.44 -21.71 -1.05
CA LEU A 257 9.16 -22.18 0.14
C LEU A 257 9.25 -21.14 1.26
N GLY A 258 8.75 -19.94 1.01
CA GLY A 258 8.83 -18.81 1.94
C GLY A 258 10.22 -18.18 1.97
N TYR A 259 10.32 -17.04 2.65
CA TYR A 259 11.59 -16.35 2.84
C TYR A 259 12.40 -16.96 3.99
N SER A 260 13.71 -17.07 3.77
CA SER A 260 14.65 -17.22 4.89
C SER A 260 14.61 -15.94 5.76
N GLU A 261 15.11 -16.03 6.99
CA GLU A 261 15.16 -14.88 7.88
C GLU A 261 15.86 -13.66 7.25
N ASP A 262 16.96 -13.89 6.52
CA ASP A 262 17.69 -12.83 5.82
C ASP A 262 16.85 -12.18 4.71
N LEU A 263 16.18 -12.97 3.85
CA LEU A 263 15.30 -12.43 2.81
C LEU A 263 14.12 -11.67 3.43
N ALA A 264 13.55 -12.18 4.51
CA ALA A 264 12.46 -11.51 5.22
C ALA A 264 12.91 -10.17 5.81
N ARG A 265 14.13 -10.09 6.38
CA ARG A 265 14.72 -8.84 6.87
C ARG A 265 14.97 -7.84 5.74
N ARG A 266 15.45 -8.29 4.58
CA ARG A 266 15.64 -7.45 3.39
C ARG A 266 14.32 -6.88 2.86
N GLU A 267 13.26 -7.71 2.78
CA GLU A 267 11.94 -7.24 2.39
C GLU A 267 11.36 -6.26 3.43
N ALA A 268 11.47 -6.56 4.72
CA ALA A 268 11.03 -5.66 5.78
C ALA A 268 11.77 -4.31 5.74
N ALA A 269 13.06 -4.32 5.42
CA ALA A 269 13.88 -3.11 5.29
C ALA A 269 13.42 -2.19 4.14
N ARG A 270 12.64 -2.67 3.16
CA ARG A 270 12.02 -1.86 2.11
C ARG A 270 10.81 -1.06 2.59
N CYS A 271 10.20 -1.42 3.72
CA CYS A 271 8.97 -0.79 4.23
C CYS A 271 9.08 0.74 4.40
N LEU A 272 8.17 1.51 3.80
CA LEU A 272 8.15 2.98 3.89
C LEU A 272 7.40 3.53 5.12
N ARG A 273 6.89 2.65 6.00
CA ARG A 273 6.12 3.02 7.21
C ARG A 273 4.92 3.93 6.92
N CYS A 274 4.05 3.50 6.01
CA CYS A 274 2.76 4.16 5.73
C CYS A 274 1.81 4.15 6.93
N ASP A 275 2.13 3.39 7.98
CA ASP A 275 1.46 3.45 9.28
C ASP A 275 1.79 4.72 10.08
N ILE A 276 2.89 5.41 9.77
CA ILE A 276 3.31 6.69 10.38
C ILE A 276 3.08 7.86 9.41
N CYS A 277 3.59 7.75 8.18
CA CYS A 277 3.47 8.82 7.19
C CYS A 277 2.07 8.84 6.57
N SER A 278 1.33 9.93 6.77
CA SER A 278 -0.01 10.13 6.16
C SER A 278 0.03 10.54 4.69
N ARG A 279 1.22 10.67 4.10
CA ARG A 279 1.44 11.06 2.70
C ARG A 279 0.81 12.39 2.30
N CYS A 280 0.80 13.37 3.21
CA CYS A 280 0.20 14.69 2.97
C CYS A 280 1.03 15.63 2.06
N GLY A 281 2.28 15.28 1.73
CA GLY A 281 3.14 16.10 0.85
C GLY A 281 3.72 17.39 1.46
N ILE A 282 3.26 17.83 2.65
CA ILE A 282 3.67 19.09 3.30
C ILE A 282 5.19 19.23 3.42
N CYS A 283 5.91 18.14 3.74
CA CYS A 283 7.37 18.18 3.86
C CYS A 283 8.08 18.57 2.54
N VAL A 284 7.59 18.07 1.41
CA VAL A 284 8.10 18.38 0.06
C VAL A 284 7.75 19.83 -0.29
N ASP A 285 6.50 20.24 -0.06
CA ASP A 285 6.03 21.61 -0.32
C ASP A 285 6.83 22.66 0.47
N VAL A 286 7.04 22.44 1.77
CA VAL A 286 7.84 23.35 2.60
C VAL A 286 9.29 23.40 2.12
N CYS A 287 9.89 22.26 1.77
CA CYS A 287 11.27 22.23 1.31
C CYS A 287 11.47 22.93 -0.04
N ARG A 288 10.55 22.71 -0.98
CA ARG A 288 10.62 23.25 -2.35
C ARG A 288 10.11 24.68 -2.42
N ASN A 289 8.88 24.94 -1.99
CA ASN A 289 8.18 26.20 -2.27
C ASN A 289 8.40 27.25 -1.18
N GLN A 290 8.47 26.86 0.11
CA GLN A 290 8.66 27.82 1.20
C GLN A 290 10.13 28.15 1.45
N MET A 291 10.98 27.12 1.39
CA MET A 291 12.42 27.24 1.60
C MET A 291 13.21 27.39 0.29
N GLY A 292 12.69 26.99 -0.87
CA GLY A 292 13.44 27.11 -2.13
C GLY A 292 14.65 26.18 -2.25
N ILE A 293 14.72 25.10 -1.45
CA ILE A 293 15.88 24.19 -1.40
C ILE A 293 15.67 22.99 -2.32
N ASP A 294 14.44 22.48 -2.39
CA ASP A 294 14.06 21.32 -3.21
C ASP A 294 14.96 20.08 -3.03
N ALA A 295 15.23 19.73 -1.76
CA ALA A 295 16.09 18.60 -1.39
C ALA A 295 15.35 17.25 -1.28
N LEU A 296 14.02 17.25 -1.25
CA LEU A 296 13.23 16.03 -1.00
C LEU A 296 12.65 15.50 -2.32
N MET A 297 13.30 14.47 -2.88
CA MET A 297 12.82 13.77 -4.08
C MET A 297 11.94 12.58 -3.68
N LEU A 298 10.68 12.86 -3.30
CA LEU A 298 9.73 11.85 -2.81
C LEU A 298 8.55 11.73 -3.77
N GLY A 299 8.77 11.11 -4.93
CA GLY A 299 7.77 10.98 -5.99
C GLY A 299 6.42 10.41 -5.56
N TYR A 300 6.38 9.50 -4.58
CA TYR A 300 5.12 8.96 -4.05
C TYR A 300 4.30 9.97 -3.21
N LEU A 301 4.84 11.17 -2.95
CA LEU A 301 4.21 12.26 -2.22
C LEU A 301 3.98 13.52 -3.07
N ASP A 302 4.64 13.61 -4.21
CA ASP A 302 4.60 14.78 -5.06
C ASP A 302 3.40 14.68 -6.00
N SER A 303 2.37 15.48 -5.72
CA SER A 303 1.14 15.50 -6.51
C SER A 303 1.30 16.23 -7.85
N ARG A 304 2.41 16.94 -8.08
CA ARG A 304 2.67 17.69 -9.33
C ARG A 304 3.58 16.94 -10.28
N ASP A 305 4.49 16.13 -9.75
CA ASP A 305 5.44 15.34 -10.53
C ASP A 305 5.55 13.93 -9.94
N ASN A 306 5.03 12.91 -10.65
CA ASN A 306 5.16 11.50 -10.27
C ASN A 306 6.58 10.96 -10.57
N GLY A 307 7.61 11.79 -10.39
CA GLY A 307 9.00 11.44 -10.61
C GLY A 307 9.46 10.28 -9.71
N PRO A 308 10.68 9.76 -9.90
CA PRO A 308 11.20 8.70 -9.04
C PRO A 308 11.39 9.20 -7.60
N THR A 309 11.31 8.29 -6.65
CA THR A 309 11.72 8.58 -5.26
C THR A 309 13.21 8.30 -5.12
N ASP A 310 13.95 9.26 -4.56
CA ASP A 310 15.37 9.11 -4.29
C ASP A 310 15.74 9.75 -2.94
N PHE A 311 15.99 8.90 -1.95
CA PHE A 311 16.40 9.33 -0.61
C PHE A 311 17.85 9.85 -0.57
N THR A 312 18.68 9.53 -1.57
CA THR A 312 20.11 9.85 -1.55
C THR A 312 20.39 11.30 -1.96
N LEU A 313 19.61 11.84 -2.90
CA LEU A 313 19.71 13.25 -3.32
C LEU A 313 19.49 14.25 -2.19
N THR A 314 18.73 13.87 -1.16
CA THR A 314 18.55 14.70 0.02
C THR A 314 19.87 14.98 0.73
N SER A 315 20.82 14.06 0.73
CA SER A 315 22.15 14.29 1.33
C SER A 315 22.96 15.37 0.60
N GLU A 316 22.73 15.57 -0.70
CA GLU A 316 23.46 16.52 -1.54
C GLU A 316 22.89 17.93 -1.45
N ARG A 317 21.55 18.05 -1.34
CA ARG A 317 20.84 19.33 -1.41
C ARG A 317 20.37 19.87 -0.07
N CYS A 318 20.11 18.99 0.91
CA CYS A 318 19.53 19.42 2.16
C CYS A 318 20.52 20.29 2.94
N ILE A 319 20.06 21.46 3.37
CA ILE A 319 20.87 22.35 4.21
C ILE A 319 20.70 22.08 5.71
N GLY A 320 19.86 21.12 6.13
CA GLY A 320 19.68 20.79 7.55
C GLY A 320 18.87 21.81 8.37
N CYS A 321 18.00 22.61 7.74
CA CYS A 321 17.17 23.62 8.41
C CYS A 321 16.03 23.04 9.27
N GLY A 322 15.62 21.80 9.03
CA GLY A 322 14.57 21.13 9.81
C GLY A 322 13.13 21.56 9.52
N ALA A 323 12.88 22.50 8.61
CA ALA A 323 11.54 23.01 8.32
C ALA A 323 10.54 21.89 7.94
N CYS A 324 10.98 20.88 7.20
CA CYS A 324 10.18 19.72 6.83
C CYS A 324 9.79 18.83 8.03
N ALA A 325 10.65 18.73 9.04
CA ALA A 325 10.38 17.97 10.27
C ALA A 325 9.41 18.73 11.19
N VAL A 326 9.61 20.03 11.35
CA VAL A 326 8.74 20.91 12.17
C VAL A 326 7.29 20.89 11.65
N ASN A 327 7.11 20.89 10.33
CA ASN A 327 5.78 20.91 9.71
C ASN A 327 5.18 19.51 9.50
N CYS A 328 5.79 18.44 10.02
CA CYS A 328 5.29 17.09 9.82
C CYS A 328 4.18 16.76 10.84
N PRO A 329 2.91 16.59 10.41
CA PRO A 329 1.80 16.41 11.35
C PRO A 329 1.83 15.06 12.08
N THR A 330 2.53 14.07 11.53
CA THR A 330 2.60 12.72 12.09
C THR A 330 3.93 12.38 12.77
N GLY A 331 4.90 13.29 12.71
CA GLY A 331 6.27 13.04 13.18
C GLY A 331 7.04 12.01 12.35
N ALA A 332 6.59 11.73 11.10
CA ALA A 332 7.28 10.87 10.16
C ALA A 332 8.65 11.44 9.73
N MET A 333 8.71 12.75 9.52
CA MET A 333 9.97 13.48 9.32
C MET A 333 10.51 13.92 10.68
N GLN A 334 11.78 13.63 10.93
CA GLN A 334 12.45 13.99 12.18
C GLN A 334 13.83 14.57 11.88
N ILE A 335 14.19 15.62 12.61
CA ILE A 335 15.55 16.14 12.66
C ILE A 335 15.99 16.08 14.12
N ILE A 336 17.05 15.32 14.39
CA ILE A 336 17.52 15.05 15.75
C ILE A 336 19.02 15.25 15.85
N ASP A 337 19.46 15.85 16.95
CA ASP A 337 20.87 16.03 17.27
C ASP A 337 21.30 14.83 18.14
N ARG A 338 22.32 14.09 17.69
CA ARG A 338 22.88 12.92 18.40
C ARG A 338 24.41 12.97 18.34
N GLY A 339 25.05 13.06 19.50
CA GLY A 339 26.51 13.20 19.58
C GLY A 339 26.96 14.49 18.89
N HIS A 340 27.83 14.37 17.90
CA HIS A 340 28.34 15.51 17.11
C HIS A 340 27.66 15.66 15.75
N GLU A 341 26.50 15.03 15.55
CA GLU A 341 25.78 15.07 14.28
C GLU A 341 24.31 15.47 14.44
N ARG A 342 23.80 16.24 13.47
CA ARG A 342 22.38 16.46 13.21
C ARG A 342 21.93 15.51 12.12
N ILE A 343 20.87 14.76 12.38
CA ILE A 343 20.39 13.69 11.52
C ILE A 343 18.98 14.02 11.06
N LEU A 344 18.79 14.15 9.74
CA LEU A 344 17.47 14.20 9.12
C LEU A 344 17.05 12.80 8.70
N SER A 345 15.85 12.38 9.10
CA SER A 345 15.29 11.08 8.73
C SER A 345 13.81 11.15 8.40
N LEU A 346 13.39 10.24 7.51
CA LEU A 346 11.98 9.96 7.21
C LEU A 346 11.67 8.53 7.59
N CYS A 347 10.81 8.35 8.59
CA CYS A 347 10.43 7.02 9.10
C CYS A 347 11.65 6.11 9.33
N GLY A 348 12.71 6.67 9.95
CA GLY A 348 13.95 5.96 10.27
C GLY A 348 14.94 5.79 9.10
N THR A 349 14.52 6.14 7.88
CA THR A 349 15.45 6.25 6.75
C THR A 349 16.26 7.53 6.92
N VAL A 350 17.55 7.39 7.24
CA VAL A 350 18.49 8.50 7.42
C VAL A 350 18.85 9.07 6.06
N MET A 351 18.40 10.29 5.79
CA MET A 351 18.55 10.96 4.51
C MET A 351 19.76 11.89 4.47
N SER A 352 20.06 12.56 5.58
CA SER A 352 21.22 13.45 5.68
C SER A 352 21.82 13.43 7.09
N ARG A 353 23.12 13.62 7.17
CA ARG A 353 23.87 13.87 8.41
C ARG A 353 24.66 15.16 8.24
N PHE A 354 24.67 15.98 9.28
CA PHE A 354 25.41 17.24 9.29
C PHE A 354 26.27 17.31 10.54
N PRO A 355 27.52 17.77 10.46
CA PRO A 355 28.32 18.04 11.64
C PRO A 355 27.65 19.13 12.48
N LEU A 356 27.56 18.91 13.79
CA LEU A 356 27.11 19.91 14.74
C LEU A 356 28.26 20.83 15.12
N GLU A 357 27.99 22.12 15.00
CA GLU A 357 28.84 23.16 15.56
C GLU A 357 28.18 23.73 16.81
N TYR A 358 28.99 24.27 17.70
CA TYR A 358 28.54 24.76 18.99
C TYR A 358 28.90 26.23 19.14
N CYS A 359 28.05 26.97 19.86
CA CYS A 359 28.32 28.36 20.14
C CYS A 359 29.61 28.49 20.98
N GLU A 360 30.56 29.31 20.54
CA GLU A 360 31.80 29.54 21.31
C GLU A 360 31.54 30.04 22.73
N SER A 361 30.51 30.90 22.90
CA SER A 361 30.12 31.49 24.18
C SER A 361 29.30 30.54 25.06
N CYS A 362 28.09 30.18 24.64
CA CYS A 362 27.16 29.42 25.48
C CYS A 362 27.17 27.90 25.24
N LYS A 363 28.00 27.40 24.32
CA LYS A 363 28.09 25.98 23.91
C LYS A 363 26.79 25.36 23.39
N THR A 364 25.75 26.14 23.10
CA THR A 364 24.51 25.66 22.47
C THR A 364 24.77 25.20 21.03
N ALA A 365 24.17 24.08 20.62
CA ALA A 365 24.23 23.59 19.25
C ALA A 365 23.68 24.63 18.25
N LEU A 366 24.44 24.86 17.18
CA LEU A 366 24.11 25.82 16.13
C LEU A 366 23.35 25.14 14.99
N GLN A 367 22.67 25.95 14.16
CA GLN A 367 22.24 25.50 12.84
C GLN A 367 23.45 25.11 12.00
N THR A 368 23.27 24.23 11.01
CA THR A 368 24.34 23.83 10.08
C THR A 368 24.94 25.04 9.37
N ALA A 369 26.21 24.95 8.95
CA ALA A 369 26.87 26.03 8.20
C ALA A 369 26.06 26.44 6.95
N ALA A 370 25.56 25.47 6.19
CA ALA A 370 24.73 25.71 5.01
C ALA A 370 23.42 26.44 5.34
N CYS A 371 22.74 26.08 6.43
CA CYS A 371 21.52 26.77 6.85
C CYS A 371 21.79 28.20 7.29
N ARG A 372 22.91 28.47 7.98
CA ARG A 372 23.27 29.83 8.39
C ARG A 372 23.60 30.71 7.20
N ALA A 373 24.43 30.24 6.27
CA ALA A 373 24.73 30.96 5.03
C ALA A 373 23.45 31.27 4.21
N TYR A 374 22.53 30.31 4.14
CA TYR A 374 21.22 30.53 3.51
C TYR A 374 20.40 31.63 4.22
N MET A 375 20.37 31.64 5.56
CA MET A 375 19.67 32.67 6.33
C MET A 375 20.31 34.05 6.17
N ASP A 376 21.63 34.15 6.23
CA ASP A 376 22.36 35.42 6.09
C ASP A 376 22.04 36.07 4.73
N ASN A 377 22.03 35.27 3.65
CA ASN A 377 21.63 35.72 2.31
C ASN A 377 20.16 36.18 2.24
N ARG A 378 19.25 35.55 2.99
CA ARG A 378 17.81 35.85 2.95
C ARG A 378 17.43 37.10 3.75
N VAL A 379 18.18 37.41 4.82
CA VAL A 379 17.82 38.51 5.74
C VAL A 379 18.42 39.86 5.32
N LYS A 380 19.34 39.91 4.32
CA LYS A 380 20.00 41.17 3.87
C LYS A 380 20.43 42.07 5.04
N ILE A 381 20.99 41.49 6.10
CA ILE A 381 21.55 42.31 7.17
C ILE A 381 22.79 42.97 6.58
N ALA A 382 22.72 44.28 6.38
CA ALA A 382 23.85 45.08 5.95
C ALA A 382 25.04 44.80 6.87
N ASP A 383 26.13 44.34 6.26
CA ASP A 383 27.41 44.11 6.89
C ASP A 383 27.80 45.31 7.77
N ASN A 384 27.88 45.08 9.07
CA ASN A 384 28.94 45.68 9.88
C ASN A 384 29.78 44.50 10.38
N GLN A 385 30.66 44.03 9.49
CA GLN A 385 31.58 42.95 9.76
C GLN A 385 32.60 43.38 10.81
N GLU A 386 32.60 42.66 11.92
CA GLU A 386 33.82 42.02 12.38
C GLU A 386 33.45 40.58 12.70
N SER A 387 34.31 39.65 12.31
CA SER A 387 34.16 38.20 12.46
C SER A 387 34.07 37.81 13.94
N CYS A 388 32.90 37.98 14.55
CA CYS A 388 32.54 37.20 15.71
C CYS A 388 32.51 35.75 15.26
N GLY A 389 33.26 34.89 15.96
CA GLY A 389 33.31 33.45 15.70
C GLY A 389 31.94 32.78 15.72
N SER A 390 31.91 31.46 15.86
CA SER A 390 30.67 30.67 15.82
C SER A 390 29.75 30.99 17.01
N LEU A 391 29.00 32.10 16.95
CA LEU A 391 28.08 32.56 17.98
C LEU A 391 26.63 32.34 17.57
N CYS A 392 25.79 31.90 18.51
CA CYS A 392 24.35 31.80 18.29
C CYS A 392 23.70 33.19 18.19
N SER A 393 22.49 33.28 17.65
CA SER A 393 21.78 34.55 17.46
C SER A 393 21.51 35.31 18.78
N ALA A 394 21.39 34.60 19.91
CA ALA A 394 21.27 35.22 21.22
C ALA A 394 22.60 35.89 21.64
N CYS A 395 23.71 35.14 21.64
CA CYS A 395 25.02 35.69 21.99
C CYS A 395 25.51 36.76 21.01
N LYS A 396 25.13 36.68 19.72
CA LYS A 396 25.39 37.76 18.75
C LYS A 396 24.66 39.06 19.14
N ARG A 397 23.38 38.96 19.52
CA ARG A 397 22.58 40.12 19.97
C ARG A 397 23.12 40.70 21.27
N GLU A 398 23.49 39.86 22.22
CA GLU A 398 24.08 40.25 23.50
C GLU A 398 25.40 41.01 23.30
N LYS A 399 26.33 40.47 22.49
CA LYS A 399 27.59 41.17 22.16
C LYS A 399 27.36 42.45 21.36
N ALA A 400 26.36 42.50 20.48
CA ALA A 400 26.02 43.72 19.75
C ALA A 400 25.46 44.79 20.68
N ALA A 401 24.57 44.43 21.61
CA ALA A 401 24.03 45.34 22.63
C ALA A 401 25.13 45.87 23.55
N GLY A 402 26.05 44.99 24.01
CA GLY A 402 27.21 45.40 24.81
C GLY A 402 28.09 46.44 24.09
N ARG A 403 28.38 46.25 22.80
CA ARG A 403 29.15 47.22 21.99
C ARG A 403 28.43 48.55 21.77
N ILE A 404 27.11 48.53 21.59
CA ILE A 404 26.30 49.75 21.48
C ILE A 404 26.34 50.52 22.82
N ALA A 405 26.20 49.80 23.94
CA ALA A 405 26.31 50.39 25.27
C ALA A 405 27.71 51.00 25.48
N GLU A 406 28.79 50.28 25.16
CA GLU A 406 30.17 50.80 25.25
C GLU A 406 30.37 52.08 24.42
N ARG A 407 29.89 52.11 23.16
CA ARG A 407 29.97 53.32 22.31
C ARG A 407 29.17 54.49 22.88
N TYR A 408 28.03 54.21 23.49
CA TYR A 408 27.19 55.21 24.15
C TYR A 408 27.86 55.79 25.42
N PHE A 409 28.47 54.94 26.25
CA PHE A 409 29.21 55.40 27.43
C PHE A 409 30.49 56.17 27.04
N GLN A 410 31.18 55.74 25.99
CA GLN A 410 32.33 56.47 25.43
C GLN A 410 31.96 57.85 24.88
N SER A 411 30.81 58.01 24.22
CA SER A 411 30.37 59.33 23.73
C SER A 411 29.98 60.29 24.85
N LEU A 412 29.66 59.77 26.04
CA LEU A 412 29.36 60.52 27.25
C LEU A 412 30.58 60.79 28.14
N GLY A 413 31.79 60.34 27.74
CA GLY A 413 33.02 60.52 28.51
C GLY A 413 33.04 59.78 29.85
N LYS A 414 32.25 58.72 29.99
CA LYS A 414 32.18 57.88 31.21
C LYS A 414 32.69 56.48 30.90
N GLU A 415 33.47 55.88 31.80
CA GLU A 415 33.80 54.46 31.68
C GLU A 415 32.56 53.60 32.00
N PRO A 416 32.31 52.52 31.25
CA PRO A 416 31.23 51.60 31.56
C PRO A 416 31.55 50.88 32.87
N THR A 417 30.86 51.24 33.95
CA THR A 417 30.98 50.53 35.24
C THR A 417 30.39 49.13 35.10
N ALA A 418 31.20 48.10 35.40
CA ALA A 418 30.78 46.71 35.42
C ALA A 418 29.58 46.52 36.37
N GLY A 419 28.38 46.41 35.79
CA GLY A 419 27.11 46.25 36.53
C GLY A 419 25.94 47.08 36.01
N ALA A 420 26.18 48.19 35.28
CA ALA A 420 25.09 49.09 34.88
C ALA A 420 24.22 48.59 33.71
N VAL A 421 24.64 47.51 33.01
CA VAL A 421 23.91 47.00 31.84
C VAL A 421 22.69 46.14 32.23
N ASN A 422 22.62 45.65 33.48
CA ASN A 422 21.55 44.74 33.90
C ASN A 422 20.39 45.41 34.68
N ASP A 423 20.59 46.57 35.32
CA ASP A 423 19.55 47.11 36.22
C ASP A 423 18.67 48.23 35.60
N GLU A 424 19.11 48.93 34.55
CA GLU A 424 18.31 50.02 33.96
C GLU A 424 17.35 49.58 32.82
N TRP A 425 17.47 48.35 32.31
CA TRP A 425 16.63 47.84 31.21
C TRP A 425 15.52 46.87 31.63
N HIS A 426 15.35 46.63 32.93
CA HIS A 426 14.30 45.74 33.46
C HIS A 426 13.02 46.43 33.92
N HIS A 427 12.90 47.75 33.79
CA HIS A 427 11.62 48.43 33.94
C HIS A 427 10.95 48.56 32.57
N GLY A 428 9.94 47.71 32.34
CA GLY A 428 9.04 47.79 31.20
C GLY A 428 8.37 49.16 31.06
N PRO A 429 7.71 49.45 29.93
CA PRO A 429 7.12 50.76 29.70
C PRO A 429 5.96 50.98 30.66
N GLY A 430 6.21 51.76 31.72
CA GLY A 430 5.17 52.37 32.54
C GLY A 430 4.54 53.57 31.83
N PRO A 431 3.25 53.88 32.10
CA PRO A 431 2.41 54.65 31.18
C PRO A 431 2.68 56.15 31.32
N LEU A 432 3.09 56.78 30.24
CA LEU A 432 3.11 58.24 30.13
C LEU A 432 2.45 58.64 28.81
N PHE A 433 1.12 58.64 28.79
CA PHE A 433 0.24 59.58 28.06
C PHE A 433 -1.22 59.17 28.37
N PRO A 434 -1.98 59.91 29.20
CA PRO A 434 -3.40 59.67 29.37
C PRO A 434 -4.18 60.40 28.26
N GLY A 435 -4.96 59.65 27.51
CA GLY A 435 -5.99 60.18 26.63
C GLY A 435 -5.70 60.04 25.13
N VAL A 436 -6.72 59.57 24.41
CA VAL A 436 -6.82 59.38 22.96
C VAL A 436 -6.29 58.04 22.43
N CYS A 437 -7.03 56.95 22.68
CA CYS A 437 -7.14 55.80 21.77
C CYS A 437 -8.29 54.82 22.12
N ASP A 438 -9.47 55.32 22.50
CA ASP A 438 -10.67 54.49 22.77
C ASP A 438 -11.75 54.64 21.69
N GLU A 439 -11.36 54.66 20.40
CA GLU A 439 -12.36 54.80 19.33
C GLU A 439 -12.18 53.93 18.07
N TRP A 440 -11.29 52.92 18.03
CA TRP A 440 -11.06 52.17 16.78
C TRP A 440 -10.97 50.63 16.86
N LEU A 441 -11.44 49.98 17.93
CA LEU A 441 -11.55 48.50 17.99
C LEU A 441 -12.88 48.01 18.57
N GLY A 442 -13.98 48.48 18.01
CA GLY A 442 -15.32 47.92 18.23
C GLY A 442 -16.04 47.69 16.92
N ASN A 443 -15.74 46.58 16.21
CA ASN A 443 -16.68 45.77 15.42
C ASN A 443 -15.97 44.90 14.38
N SER A 444 -15.96 43.58 14.60
CA SER A 444 -16.24 42.55 13.57
C SER A 444 -16.10 41.15 14.17
N ARG A 445 -17.07 40.76 14.99
CA ARG A 445 -17.57 39.39 15.03
C ARG A 445 -18.89 39.37 14.26
N ASN A 446 -18.90 38.65 13.14
CA ASN A 446 -20.03 37.97 12.46
C ASN A 446 -19.85 38.05 10.94
N GLY A 447 -19.79 36.88 10.29
CA GLY A 447 -19.66 36.68 8.85
C GLY A 447 -18.91 35.40 8.54
#